data_AF-A0A3A0DME6-F1
#
_entry.id   AF-A0A3A0DME6-F1
#
_cell.length_a   1.000
_cell.length_b   1.000
_cell.length_c   1.000
_cell.angle_alpha   90.00
_cell.angle_beta   90.00
_cell.angle_gamma   90.00
#
_symmetry.space_group_name_H-M   'P 1'
#
loop_
_entity.id
_entity.type
_entity.pdbx_description
1 polymer ?
#
loop_
_entity_poly.entity_id
_entity_poly.type
_entity_poly.pdbx_seq_one_letter_code
_entity_poly.pdbx_strand_id
1 'polypeptide(L)'
;MLFFLGAWAASGASPPLAAATLILESATMGPAGQGSGVPISSSHYIGWRFRLTKKTALTQVGGHLGGISGEMFAAVVSLAGNNATPQGAPFTDTEVVAKTKFTATLPTGDIRVPLEKVLSAGSYALVIGSGQFEAKGTGVAPNGQQTNIAPTLAASYIAWRQTLPGRFEWTVGSLNNVRLAVIGSEIAGAADFNFDNQINGSDLAIWSANFGGPAAGGSASGDAEADADVDGADFLAWQRTVTPPAPAGPAVPAPEPTALGVALAAGVLLAGRRR
;
A
#
# COMPACT_ATOMS: atom_id res chain seq x y z
N MET A 1 -53.18 11.12 13.65
CA MET A 1 -52.13 10.08 13.53
C MET A 1 -50.84 10.80 13.16
N LEU A 2 -50.09 11.24 14.18
CA LEU A 2 -48.85 12.01 14.04
C LEU A 2 -47.68 11.02 13.90
N PHE A 3 -46.93 11.12 12.82
CA PHE A 3 -45.66 10.41 12.65
C PHE A 3 -44.55 11.15 13.40
N PHE A 4 -43.95 10.49 14.40
CA PHE A 4 -42.69 10.91 14.99
C PHE A 4 -41.54 10.49 14.06
N LEU A 5 -40.90 11.46 13.40
CA LEU A 5 -39.57 11.28 12.83
C LEU A 5 -38.57 11.38 13.99
N GLY A 6 -38.07 10.23 14.44
CA GLY A 6 -36.95 10.16 15.36
C GLY A 6 -35.68 10.62 14.65
N ALA A 7 -35.17 11.79 15.04
CA ALA A 7 -33.84 12.23 14.67
C ALA A 7 -32.81 11.28 15.28
N TRP A 8 -32.16 10.48 14.44
CA TRP A 8 -30.95 9.77 14.84
C TRP A 8 -29.84 10.82 14.91
N ALA A 9 -29.41 11.16 16.13
CA ALA A 9 -28.23 11.97 16.32
C ALA A 9 -27.03 11.18 15.79
N ALA A 10 -26.44 11.67 14.69
CA ALA A 10 -25.15 11.19 14.21
C ALA A 10 -24.11 11.45 15.33
N SER A 11 -23.82 10.42 16.12
CA SER A 11 -22.64 10.41 16.98
C SER A 11 -21.44 10.69 16.09
N GLY A 12 -20.70 11.75 16.41
CA GLY A 12 -19.63 12.31 15.58
C GLY A 12 -18.72 11.24 15.00
N ALA A 13 -18.93 10.95 13.71
CA ALA A 13 -17.97 10.20 12.93
C ALA A 13 -16.69 11.04 12.92
N SER A 14 -15.61 10.49 13.46
CA SER A 14 -14.28 11.02 13.17
C SER A 14 -14.16 11.13 11.65
N PRO A 15 -13.55 12.21 11.11
CA PRO A 15 -13.28 12.26 9.68
C PRO A 15 -12.51 10.99 9.28
N PRO A 16 -12.77 10.42 8.09
CA PRO A 16 -12.10 9.21 7.65
C PRO A 16 -10.59 9.42 7.79
N LEU A 17 -9.91 8.50 8.47
CA LEU A 17 -8.46 8.53 8.54
C LEU A 17 -7.92 8.44 7.11
N ALA A 18 -7.03 9.34 6.75
CA ALA A 18 -6.34 9.25 5.47
C ALA A 18 -5.51 7.96 5.43
N ALA A 19 -5.47 7.32 4.27
CA ALA A 19 -4.67 6.12 4.02
C ALA A 19 -3.24 6.24 4.60
N ALA A 20 -2.84 5.30 5.43
CA ALA A 20 -1.47 5.25 5.93
C ALA A 20 -0.54 4.75 4.82
N THR A 21 0.23 5.67 4.22
CA THR A 21 1.17 5.31 3.15
C THR A 21 2.28 4.41 3.69
N LEU A 22 2.37 3.20 3.13
CA LEU A 22 3.49 2.31 3.28
C LEU A 22 4.58 2.67 2.26
N ILE A 23 5.76 3.04 2.76
CA ILE A 23 6.95 3.27 1.93
C ILE A 23 8.02 2.29 2.38
N LEU A 24 8.38 1.34 1.50
CA LEU A 24 9.50 0.45 1.70
C LEU A 24 10.64 0.88 0.80
N GLU A 25 11.83 1.08 1.38
CA GLU A 25 13.02 1.52 0.65
C GLU A 25 14.22 0.66 1.02
N SER A 26 15.02 0.29 0.03
CA SER A 26 16.23 -0.52 0.26
C SER A 26 17.37 0.30 0.88
N ALA A 27 17.47 1.58 0.54
CA ALA A 27 18.51 2.49 0.99
C ALA A 27 18.01 3.93 1.04
N THR A 28 18.70 4.78 1.81
CA THR A 28 18.46 6.22 1.86
C THR A 28 18.68 6.86 0.49
N MET A 29 18.02 7.99 0.24
CA MET A 29 18.29 8.80 -0.95
C MET A 29 19.65 9.51 -0.80
N GLY A 30 20.52 9.34 -1.78
CA GLY A 30 21.77 10.11 -1.89
C GLY A 30 21.54 11.43 -2.62
N PRO A 31 22.59 12.22 -2.89
CA PRO A 31 22.46 13.43 -3.71
C PRO A 31 21.89 13.09 -5.08
N ALA A 32 20.83 13.78 -5.50
CA ALA A 32 20.39 13.75 -6.90
C ALA A 32 21.47 14.37 -7.80
N GLY A 33 21.32 14.23 -9.12
CA GLY A 33 22.24 14.85 -10.06
C GLY A 33 23.48 14.00 -10.40
N GLN A 34 23.55 12.74 -9.96
CA GLN A 34 24.70 11.88 -10.25
C GLN A 34 24.68 11.43 -11.72
N GLY A 35 25.85 11.39 -12.36
CA GLY A 35 25.99 11.02 -13.77
C GLY A 35 26.36 9.55 -14.02
N SER A 36 26.47 8.74 -12.97
CA SER A 36 26.93 7.36 -13.03
C SER A 36 26.32 6.51 -11.92
N GLY A 37 26.41 5.19 -12.05
CA GLY A 37 25.89 4.22 -11.09
C GLY A 37 26.04 2.80 -11.60
N VAL A 38 25.38 1.86 -10.91
CA VAL A 38 25.26 0.48 -11.38
C VAL A 38 24.50 0.48 -12.71
N PRO A 39 25.03 -0.12 -13.79
CA PRO A 39 24.37 -0.10 -15.09
C PRO A 39 23.10 -0.96 -15.09
N ILE A 40 22.07 -0.45 -15.75
CA ILE A 40 20.80 -1.14 -16.04
C ILE A 40 20.72 -1.31 -17.55
N SER A 41 20.58 -2.53 -18.03
CA SER A 41 20.55 -2.87 -19.46
C SER A 41 19.83 -4.19 -19.71
N SER A 42 19.79 -4.64 -20.97
CA SER A 42 19.26 -5.97 -21.32
C SER A 42 20.07 -7.13 -20.74
N SER A 43 21.32 -6.88 -20.33
CA SER A 43 22.23 -7.89 -19.76
C SER A 43 22.56 -7.68 -18.28
N HIS A 44 21.99 -6.66 -17.64
CA HIS A 44 22.20 -6.36 -16.22
C HIS A 44 20.94 -5.73 -15.62
N TYR A 45 20.25 -6.49 -14.77
CA TYR A 45 19.12 -5.99 -13.98
C TYR A 45 19.53 -5.81 -12.54
N ILE A 46 18.96 -4.82 -11.88
CA ILE A 46 19.10 -4.61 -10.45
C ILE A 46 17.82 -5.04 -9.76
N GLY A 47 17.93 -5.61 -8.57
CA GLY A 47 16.77 -5.98 -7.79
C GLY A 47 17.02 -5.91 -6.30
N TRP A 48 15.94 -5.73 -5.57
CA TRP A 48 15.90 -5.72 -4.11
C TRP A 48 14.74 -6.56 -3.63
N ARG A 49 15.02 -7.43 -2.67
CA ARG A 49 14.04 -8.32 -2.05
C ARG A 49 13.46 -7.67 -0.81
N PHE A 50 12.14 -7.72 -0.69
CA PHE A 50 11.39 -7.17 0.42
C PHE A 50 10.27 -8.12 0.84
N ARG A 51 9.75 -7.90 2.05
CA ARG A 51 8.66 -8.69 2.60
C ARG A 51 7.49 -7.79 2.94
N LEU A 52 6.29 -8.21 2.55
CA LEU A 52 5.03 -7.63 2.99
C LEU A 52 4.46 -8.53 4.10
N THR A 53 4.14 -7.92 5.23
CA THR A 53 3.57 -8.62 6.40
C THR A 53 2.04 -8.68 6.34
N LYS A 54 1.40 -7.76 5.61
CA LYS A 54 -0.03 -7.70 5.37
C LYS A 54 -0.33 -7.66 3.88
N LYS A 55 -1.62 -7.75 3.53
CA LYS A 55 -2.09 -7.43 2.18
C LYS A 55 -1.84 -5.94 1.93
N THR A 56 -1.40 -5.60 0.72
CA THR A 56 -0.97 -4.23 0.39
C THR A 56 -1.48 -3.86 -1.01
N ALA A 57 -2.14 -2.72 -1.12
CA ALA A 57 -2.40 -2.08 -2.40
C ALA A 57 -1.15 -1.29 -2.81
N LEU A 58 -0.37 -1.85 -3.74
CA LEU A 58 0.76 -1.16 -4.37
C LEU A 58 0.22 -0.09 -5.31
N THR A 59 0.84 1.09 -5.29
CA THR A 59 0.49 2.21 -6.17
C THR A 59 1.66 2.66 -7.02
N GLN A 60 2.88 2.60 -6.48
CA GLN A 60 4.08 3.01 -7.20
C GLN A 60 5.29 2.13 -6.86
N VAL A 61 6.25 2.12 -7.78
CA VAL A 61 7.59 1.58 -7.56
C VAL A 61 8.63 2.56 -8.09
N GLY A 62 9.90 2.34 -7.80
CA GLY A 62 10.95 3.21 -8.31
C GLY A 62 12.25 3.12 -7.53
N GLY A 63 12.97 4.25 -7.47
CA GLY A 63 14.26 4.31 -6.80
C GLY A 63 15.08 5.54 -7.19
N HIS A 64 16.33 5.59 -6.73
CA HIS A 64 17.29 6.57 -7.25
C HIS A 64 17.85 6.05 -8.57
N LEU A 65 17.39 6.62 -9.68
CA LEU A 65 17.62 6.10 -11.03
C LEU A 65 17.96 7.24 -11.98
N GLY A 66 18.64 6.90 -13.08
CA GLY A 66 18.83 7.76 -14.23
C GLY A 66 18.67 6.97 -15.52
N GLY A 67 18.18 7.62 -16.57
CA GLY A 67 18.02 7.00 -17.89
C GLY A 67 18.99 7.59 -18.91
N ILE A 68 19.62 6.72 -19.69
CA ILE A 68 20.56 7.09 -20.75
C ILE A 68 19.84 7.08 -22.10
N SER A 69 19.04 6.04 -22.36
CA SER A 69 18.26 5.92 -23.59
C SER A 69 17.06 4.99 -23.40
N GLY A 70 15.98 5.27 -24.13
CA GLY A 70 14.83 4.38 -24.24
C GLY A 70 14.12 4.06 -22.92
N GLU A 71 13.34 2.97 -22.94
CA GLU A 71 12.54 2.54 -21.80
C GLU A 71 13.25 1.46 -20.97
N MET A 72 13.10 1.54 -19.66
CA MET A 72 13.37 0.48 -18.70
C MET A 72 12.05 -0.13 -18.23
N PHE A 73 12.10 -1.32 -17.65
CA PHE A 73 10.97 -1.91 -16.95
C PHE A 73 11.19 -1.85 -15.44
N ALA A 74 10.08 -1.78 -14.69
CA ALA A 74 10.03 -2.16 -13.29
C ALA A 74 9.05 -3.33 -13.14
N ALA A 75 9.47 -4.39 -12.47
CA ALA A 75 8.67 -5.59 -12.25
C ALA A 75 8.69 -5.98 -10.77
N VAL A 76 7.51 -6.28 -10.23
CA VAL A 76 7.37 -6.92 -8.93
C VAL A 76 7.21 -8.41 -9.16
N VAL A 77 8.08 -9.18 -8.50
CA VAL A 77 8.20 -10.62 -8.68
C VAL A 77 7.91 -11.31 -7.35
N SER A 78 7.00 -12.28 -7.35
CA SER A 78 6.71 -13.14 -6.20
C SER A 78 7.86 -14.13 -5.98
N LEU A 79 8.27 -14.30 -4.73
CA LEU A 79 9.37 -15.19 -4.35
C LEU A 79 8.89 -16.29 -3.40
N ALA A 80 9.48 -17.49 -3.53
CA ALA A 80 9.25 -18.59 -2.61
C ALA A 80 9.66 -18.26 -1.15
N GLY A 81 10.53 -17.27 -0.96
CA GLY A 81 10.91 -16.73 0.34
C GLY A 81 11.87 -15.55 0.20
N ASN A 82 12.11 -14.81 1.29
CA ASN A 82 12.90 -13.57 1.26
C ASN A 82 14.38 -13.78 0.86
N ASN A 83 14.88 -15.01 0.98
CA ASN A 83 16.23 -15.40 0.56
C ASN A 83 16.27 -16.08 -0.81
N ALA A 84 15.12 -16.30 -1.46
CA ALA A 84 15.06 -16.86 -2.81
C ALA A 84 15.39 -15.78 -3.86
N THR A 85 15.75 -16.23 -5.06
CA THR A 85 15.82 -15.41 -6.27
C THR A 85 14.63 -15.75 -7.17
N PRO A 86 14.31 -14.89 -8.16
CA PRO A 86 13.41 -15.27 -9.24
C PRO A 86 13.88 -16.54 -9.93
N GLN A 87 12.93 -17.28 -10.51
CA GLN A 87 13.15 -18.53 -11.22
C GLN A 87 13.18 -18.28 -12.74
N GLY A 88 13.92 -19.10 -13.48
CA GLY A 88 14.00 -18.97 -14.94
C GLY A 88 15.09 -18.01 -15.41
N ALA A 89 14.99 -17.59 -16.67
CA ALA A 89 16.03 -16.83 -17.36
C ALA A 89 15.43 -15.67 -18.19
N PRO A 90 15.14 -14.50 -17.58
CA PRO A 90 15.37 -14.12 -16.18
C PRO A 90 14.20 -14.46 -15.25
N PHE A 91 12.99 -14.63 -15.79
CA PHE A 91 11.76 -14.87 -15.04
C PHE A 91 10.99 -16.06 -15.58
N THR A 92 10.08 -16.60 -14.77
CA THR A 92 8.93 -17.39 -15.26
C THR A 92 7.72 -16.49 -15.44
N ASP A 93 6.77 -16.89 -16.30
CA ASP A 93 5.57 -16.08 -16.55
C ASP A 93 4.68 -15.91 -15.30
N THR A 94 4.73 -16.88 -14.38
CA THR A 94 3.85 -16.92 -13.20
C THR A 94 4.35 -16.10 -12.03
N GLU A 95 5.65 -15.80 -11.95
CA GLU A 95 6.20 -15.08 -10.79
C GLU A 95 6.10 -13.56 -10.93
N VAL A 96 5.99 -13.03 -12.16
CA VAL A 96 5.87 -11.58 -12.40
C VAL A 96 4.42 -11.16 -12.13
N VAL A 97 4.18 -10.64 -10.92
CA VAL A 97 2.81 -10.31 -10.45
C VAL A 97 2.35 -8.92 -10.89
N ALA A 98 3.29 -8.02 -11.18
CA ALA A 98 3.02 -6.69 -11.72
C ALA A 98 4.25 -6.19 -12.48
N LYS A 99 4.03 -5.42 -13.56
CA LYS A 99 5.09 -4.81 -14.35
C LYS A 99 4.63 -3.52 -15.00
N THR A 100 5.57 -2.59 -15.18
CA THR A 100 5.36 -1.35 -15.93
C THR A 100 6.64 -1.00 -16.70
N LYS A 101 6.51 -0.13 -17.71
CA LYS A 101 7.63 0.48 -18.42
C LYS A 101 7.71 1.95 -18.05
N PHE A 102 8.92 2.50 -18.08
CA PHE A 102 9.15 3.90 -17.83
C PHE A 102 10.41 4.39 -18.51
N THR A 103 10.46 5.69 -18.73
CA THR A 103 11.70 6.40 -19.09
C THR A 103 12.21 7.16 -17.87
N ALA A 104 13.52 7.33 -17.81
CA ALA A 104 14.18 8.23 -16.90
C ALA A 104 15.16 9.09 -17.71
N THR A 105 15.70 10.13 -17.10
CA THR A 105 16.71 10.98 -17.70
C THR A 105 17.96 11.01 -16.84
N LEU A 106 19.08 11.40 -17.43
CA LEU A 106 20.21 11.90 -16.69
C LEU A 106 20.11 13.43 -16.58
N PRO A 107 20.54 14.00 -15.45
CA PRO A 107 21.20 13.31 -14.33
C PRO A 107 20.21 12.57 -13.41
N THR A 108 20.70 11.69 -12.53
CA THR A 108 19.85 10.79 -11.71
C THR A 108 18.94 11.55 -10.73
N GLY A 109 17.80 10.95 -10.36
CA GLY A 109 16.87 11.49 -9.37
C GLY A 109 16.02 10.41 -8.70
N ASP A 110 15.13 10.82 -7.79
CA ASP A 110 14.12 9.91 -7.21
C ASP A 110 12.99 9.71 -8.24
N ILE A 111 13.01 8.57 -8.92
CA ILE A 111 12.03 8.22 -9.95
C ILE A 111 10.95 7.38 -9.31
N ARG A 112 9.68 7.78 -9.49
CA ARG A 112 8.49 7.05 -9.05
C ARG A 112 7.59 6.79 -10.24
N VAL A 113 7.19 5.54 -10.43
CA VAL A 113 6.39 5.10 -11.57
C VAL A 113 5.12 4.42 -11.08
N PRO A 114 3.96 4.72 -11.67
CA PRO A 114 2.72 4.04 -11.34
C PRO A 114 2.82 2.53 -11.60
N LEU A 115 2.42 1.75 -10.61
CA LEU A 115 2.27 0.30 -10.72
C LEU A 115 1.22 -0.17 -9.71
N GLU A 116 -0.04 -0.23 -10.16
CA GLU A 116 -1.15 -0.62 -9.31
C GLU A 116 -1.28 -2.14 -9.22
N LYS A 117 -1.22 -2.68 -8.00
CA LYS A 117 -1.43 -4.10 -7.75
C LYS A 117 -1.76 -4.38 -6.29
N VAL A 118 -2.82 -5.15 -6.04
CA VAL A 118 -3.03 -5.76 -4.71
C VAL A 118 -2.14 -6.98 -4.57
N LEU A 119 -1.25 -6.94 -3.57
CA LEU A 119 -0.33 -8.01 -3.21
C LEU A 119 -0.75 -8.63 -1.88
N SER A 120 -0.69 -9.96 -1.80
CA SER A 120 -0.85 -10.65 -0.52
C SER A 120 0.42 -10.52 0.33
N ALA A 121 0.30 -10.75 1.64
CA ALA A 121 1.47 -10.90 2.51
C ALA A 121 2.40 -11.98 1.93
N GLY A 122 3.70 -11.70 1.87
CA GLY A 122 4.62 -12.54 1.12
C GLY A 122 6.01 -11.93 0.94
N SER A 123 6.87 -12.67 0.25
CA SER A 123 8.21 -12.19 -0.13
C SER A 123 8.21 -11.85 -1.62
N TYR A 124 8.80 -10.72 -1.96
CA TYR A 124 8.82 -10.18 -3.31
C TYR A 124 10.19 -9.61 -3.65
N ALA A 125 10.45 -9.42 -4.93
CA ALA A 125 11.53 -8.55 -5.41
C ALA A 125 10.95 -7.43 -6.26
N LEU A 126 11.47 -6.22 -6.09
CA LEU A 126 11.38 -5.18 -7.11
C LEU A 126 12.61 -5.32 -8.00
N VAL A 127 12.40 -5.56 -9.29
CA VAL A 127 13.46 -5.67 -10.29
C VAL A 127 13.32 -4.55 -11.33
N ILE A 128 14.43 -3.87 -11.61
CA ILE A 128 14.52 -2.87 -12.66
C ILE A 128 15.55 -3.33 -13.69
N GLY A 129 15.16 -3.31 -14.96
CA GLY A 129 15.97 -3.84 -16.05
C GLY A 129 15.56 -3.29 -17.42
N SER A 130 16.12 -3.87 -18.48
CA SER A 130 15.67 -3.66 -19.85
C SER A 130 15.73 -4.97 -20.64
N GLY A 131 15.32 -4.97 -21.91
CA GLY A 131 15.32 -6.15 -22.77
C GLY A 131 14.23 -7.18 -22.48
N GLN A 132 13.37 -6.91 -21.49
CA GLN A 132 12.15 -7.68 -21.18
C GLN A 132 10.94 -6.77 -21.21
N PHE A 133 9.76 -7.37 -21.35
CA PHE A 133 8.48 -6.66 -21.36
C PHE A 133 8.46 -5.51 -22.37
N GLU A 134 9.12 -5.72 -23.53
CA GLU A 134 9.28 -4.75 -24.61
C GLU A 134 10.10 -3.50 -24.29
N ALA A 135 10.65 -3.37 -23.07
CA ALA A 135 11.53 -2.28 -22.70
C ALA A 135 12.85 -2.39 -23.50
N LYS A 136 13.22 -1.31 -24.19
CA LYS A 136 14.45 -1.20 -24.98
C LYS A 136 15.16 0.08 -24.59
N GLY A 137 16.08 -0.02 -23.63
CA GLY A 137 16.73 1.14 -23.06
C GLY A 137 17.90 0.77 -22.17
N THR A 138 18.51 1.81 -21.60
CA THR A 138 19.64 1.72 -20.68
C THR A 138 19.54 2.81 -19.64
N GLY A 139 20.05 2.53 -18.45
CA GLY A 139 20.05 3.48 -17.34
C GLY A 139 21.10 3.13 -16.31
N VAL A 140 21.04 3.84 -15.20
CA VAL A 140 21.94 3.66 -14.07
C VAL A 140 21.18 3.79 -12.77
N ALA A 141 21.65 3.09 -11.73
CA ALA A 141 21.23 3.30 -10.36
C ALA A 141 22.45 3.67 -9.50
N PRO A 142 22.59 4.94 -9.08
CA PRO A 142 23.66 5.33 -8.18
C PRO A 142 23.56 4.63 -6.83
N ASN A 143 24.72 4.49 -6.19
CA ASN A 143 24.89 3.96 -4.84
C ASN A 143 25.84 4.83 -4.00
N GLY A 144 26.23 6.00 -4.51
CA GLY A 144 27.08 6.96 -3.81
C GLY A 144 26.29 7.70 -2.74
N GLN A 145 26.86 7.77 -1.53
CA GLN A 145 26.27 8.46 -0.37
C GLN A 145 24.85 7.97 -0.03
N GLN A 146 24.62 6.67 -0.24
CA GLN A 146 23.40 5.96 0.12
C GLN A 146 23.74 4.92 1.18
N THR A 147 22.84 4.71 2.13
CA THR A 147 22.99 3.73 3.21
C THR A 147 21.79 2.82 3.20
N ASN A 148 22.01 1.50 3.27
CA ASN A 148 20.91 0.55 3.37
C ASN A 148 20.00 0.88 4.57
N ILE A 149 18.69 0.82 4.35
CA ILE A 149 17.69 1.00 5.40
C ILE A 149 17.35 -0.37 5.96
N ALA A 150 17.44 -0.54 7.28
CA ALA A 150 17.10 -1.81 7.94
C ALA A 150 15.68 -2.28 7.55
N PRO A 151 15.46 -3.57 7.29
CA PRO A 151 16.38 -4.69 7.47
C PRO A 151 17.25 -5.01 6.23
N THR A 152 17.36 -4.10 5.26
CA THR A 152 18.12 -4.33 4.03
C THR A 152 19.62 -4.52 4.32
N LEU A 153 20.17 -5.62 3.81
CA LEU A 153 21.59 -5.94 3.83
C LEU A 153 22.10 -6.04 2.40
N ALA A 154 23.42 -6.12 2.20
CA ALA A 154 23.99 -6.42 0.88
C ALA A 154 23.34 -7.69 0.28
N ALA A 155 23.16 -8.73 1.10
CA ALA A 155 22.49 -9.96 0.69
C ALA A 155 21.03 -9.75 0.25
N SER A 156 20.32 -8.68 0.65
CA SER A 156 18.95 -8.42 0.19
C SER A 156 18.87 -8.08 -1.29
N TYR A 157 19.96 -7.61 -1.88
CA TYR A 157 20.02 -7.27 -3.29
C TYR A 157 20.29 -8.47 -4.17
N ILE A 158 19.68 -8.45 -5.36
CA ILE A 158 19.86 -9.45 -6.41
C ILE A 158 20.17 -8.74 -7.72
N ALA A 159 20.88 -9.41 -8.63
CA ALA A 159 21.10 -8.92 -9.97
C ALA A 159 20.98 -10.06 -10.98
N TRP A 160 20.26 -9.84 -12.08
CA TRP A 160 20.35 -10.73 -13.24
C TRP A 160 21.46 -10.20 -14.12
N ARG A 161 22.54 -10.97 -14.27
CA ARG A 161 23.71 -10.49 -15.00
C ARG A 161 24.42 -11.59 -15.73
N GLN A 162 25.16 -11.20 -16.76
CA GLN A 162 26.14 -12.06 -17.37
C GLN A 162 27.33 -12.27 -16.41
N THR A 163 27.58 -13.51 -15.99
CA THR A 163 28.73 -13.83 -15.11
C THR A 163 29.89 -14.45 -15.87
N LEU A 164 29.60 -15.10 -17.00
CA LEU A 164 30.57 -15.59 -17.98
C LEU A 164 30.06 -15.33 -19.41
N PRO A 165 30.90 -15.37 -20.45
CA PRO A 165 30.46 -15.31 -21.85
C PRO A 165 29.28 -16.27 -22.12
N GLY A 166 28.12 -15.73 -22.50
CA GLY A 166 26.88 -16.49 -22.74
C GLY A 166 26.12 -17.01 -21.52
N ARG A 167 26.65 -16.84 -20.29
CA ARG A 167 26.02 -17.35 -19.06
C ARG A 167 25.41 -16.21 -18.25
N PHE A 168 24.09 -16.25 -18.13
CA PHE A 168 23.32 -15.33 -17.31
C PHE A 168 22.77 -16.05 -16.08
N GLU A 169 22.84 -15.40 -14.93
CA GLU A 169 22.30 -15.94 -13.69
C GLU A 169 21.90 -14.82 -12.73
N TRP A 170 21.04 -15.20 -11.77
CA TRP A 170 20.78 -14.38 -10.60
C TRP A 170 21.94 -14.47 -9.62
N THR A 171 22.54 -13.33 -9.30
CA THR A 171 23.56 -13.20 -8.25
C THR A 171 22.97 -12.47 -7.05
N VAL A 172 23.36 -12.88 -5.84
CA VAL A 172 22.93 -12.28 -4.58
C VAL A 172 24.10 -11.49 -3.97
N GLY A 173 23.85 -10.30 -3.44
CA GLY A 173 24.86 -9.53 -2.73
C GLY A 173 25.92 -8.84 -3.58
N SER A 174 25.77 -8.86 -4.91
CA SER A 174 26.66 -8.16 -5.84
C SER A 174 26.40 -6.65 -5.93
N LEU A 175 25.30 -6.19 -5.34
CA LEU A 175 24.92 -4.79 -5.23
C LEU A 175 24.89 -4.41 -3.76
N ASN A 176 25.11 -3.13 -3.49
CA ASN A 176 24.93 -2.58 -2.16
C ASN A 176 24.60 -1.09 -2.27
N ASN A 177 23.88 -0.57 -1.28
CA ASN A 177 23.52 0.85 -1.18
C ASN A 177 22.74 1.38 -2.39
N VAL A 178 22.15 0.53 -3.23
CA VAL A 178 21.26 0.97 -4.31
C VAL A 178 19.89 1.24 -3.72
N ARG A 179 19.26 2.36 -4.06
CA ARG A 179 17.92 2.71 -3.61
C ARG A 179 16.87 2.27 -4.61
N LEU A 180 16.05 1.32 -4.19
CA LEU A 180 14.83 0.84 -4.81
C LEU A 180 13.70 1.05 -3.80
N ALA A 181 12.51 1.37 -4.29
CA ALA A 181 11.41 1.74 -3.43
C ALA A 181 10.07 1.24 -3.96
N VAL A 182 9.20 0.88 -3.01
CA VAL A 182 7.87 0.30 -3.20
C VAL A 182 6.92 1.11 -2.34
N ILE A 183 5.86 1.65 -2.94
CA ILE A 183 4.90 2.55 -2.30
C ILE A 183 3.50 1.99 -2.46
N GLY A 184 2.74 1.98 -1.37
CA GLY A 184 1.36 1.55 -1.36
C GLY A 184 0.71 1.85 -0.02
N SER A 185 -0.30 1.07 0.32
CA SER A 185 -0.96 1.09 1.62
C SER A 185 -1.29 -0.32 2.07
N GLU A 186 -1.16 -0.62 3.36
CA GLU A 186 -1.71 -1.84 3.92
C GLU A 186 -3.24 -1.78 3.84
N ILE A 187 -3.87 -2.88 3.44
CA ILE A 187 -5.34 -2.96 3.30
C ILE A 187 -5.90 -4.16 4.06
N ALA A 188 -7.07 -3.99 4.66
CA ALA A 188 -7.79 -5.06 5.35
C ALA A 188 -8.39 -6.09 4.37
N GLY A 189 -8.72 -5.67 3.15
CA GLY A 189 -9.34 -6.51 2.14
C GLY A 189 -9.61 -5.76 0.86
N ALA A 190 -10.32 -6.38 -0.09
CA ALA A 190 -10.67 -5.72 -1.35
C ALA A 190 -11.71 -4.59 -1.17
N ALA A 191 -12.53 -4.67 -0.11
CA ALA A 191 -13.54 -3.67 0.23
C ALA A 191 -13.03 -2.55 1.15
N ASP A 192 -11.71 -2.48 1.37
CA ASP A 192 -11.04 -1.35 2.07
C ASP A 192 -10.60 -0.36 0.98
N PHE A 193 -11.51 0.55 0.63
CA PHE A 193 -11.35 1.45 -0.52
C PHE A 193 -10.65 2.74 -0.15
N ASN A 194 -10.65 3.11 1.13
CA ASN A 194 -9.93 4.29 1.62
C ASN A 194 -8.50 3.97 2.08
N PHE A 195 -8.11 2.69 2.09
CA PHE A 195 -6.81 2.17 2.48
C PHE A 195 -6.38 2.54 3.90
N ASP A 196 -7.34 2.61 4.83
CA ASP A 196 -7.10 2.87 6.25
C ASP A 196 -6.88 1.59 7.07
N ASN A 197 -6.78 0.44 6.38
CA ASN A 197 -6.62 -0.90 6.95
C ASN A 197 -7.82 -1.30 7.82
N GLN A 198 -9.02 -0.80 7.51
CA GLN A 198 -10.31 -1.19 8.07
C GLN A 198 -11.34 -1.33 6.95
N ILE A 199 -12.40 -2.12 7.20
CA ILE A 199 -13.57 -2.19 6.31
C ILE A 199 -14.76 -1.74 7.14
N ASN A 200 -15.19 -0.49 6.92
CA ASN A 200 -16.21 0.19 7.72
C ASN A 200 -17.07 1.14 6.86
N GLY A 201 -17.81 2.04 7.51
CA GLY A 201 -18.71 2.98 6.85
C GLY A 201 -18.00 4.02 5.96
N SER A 202 -16.71 4.27 6.16
CA SER A 202 -15.90 5.13 5.28
C SER A 202 -15.69 4.50 3.91
N ASP A 203 -15.51 3.18 3.83
CA ASP A 203 -15.43 2.46 2.56
C ASP A 203 -16.78 2.44 1.85
N LEU A 204 -17.86 2.24 2.60
CA LEU A 204 -19.21 2.29 2.03
C LEU A 204 -19.51 3.65 1.40
N ALA A 205 -18.99 4.75 1.96
CA ALA A 205 -19.13 6.07 1.38
C ALA A 205 -18.46 6.16 -0.01
N ILE A 206 -17.30 5.54 -0.19
CA ILE A 206 -16.60 5.48 -1.49
C ILE A 206 -17.40 4.67 -2.49
N TRP A 207 -17.81 3.44 -2.14
CA TRP A 207 -18.67 2.62 -2.99
C TRP A 207 -19.94 3.39 -3.42
N SER A 208 -20.61 4.04 -2.47
CA SER A 208 -21.86 4.77 -2.74
C SER A 208 -21.67 5.98 -3.68
N ALA A 209 -20.48 6.60 -3.66
CA ALA A 209 -20.16 7.71 -4.54
C ALA A 209 -19.90 7.27 -5.98
N ASN A 210 -19.48 6.02 -6.18
CA ASN A 210 -19.09 5.47 -7.47
C ASN A 210 -20.11 4.47 -8.06
N PHE A 211 -21.15 4.11 -7.31
CA PHE A 211 -22.17 3.15 -7.71
C PHE A 211 -22.78 3.44 -9.09
N GLY A 212 -22.89 2.40 -9.91
CA GLY A 212 -23.38 2.44 -11.29
C GLY A 212 -22.36 2.97 -12.30
N GLY A 213 -21.12 3.21 -11.88
CA GLY A 213 -20.02 3.65 -12.73
C GLY A 213 -18.98 2.54 -12.99
N PRO A 214 -18.04 2.78 -13.91
CA PRO A 214 -16.87 1.91 -14.06
C PRO A 214 -15.96 2.01 -12.84
N ALA A 215 -15.17 0.96 -12.59
CA ALA A 215 -14.15 0.90 -11.52
C ALA A 215 -12.93 1.81 -11.78
N ALA A 216 -13.17 3.11 -11.97
CA ALA A 216 -12.12 4.11 -12.17
C ALA A 216 -11.38 4.37 -10.84
N GLY A 217 -10.05 4.30 -10.86
CA GLY A 217 -9.22 4.48 -9.65
C GLY A 217 -8.69 3.20 -9.03
N GLY A 218 -8.75 2.07 -9.76
CA GLY A 218 -8.13 0.82 -9.34
C GLY A 218 -8.74 0.31 -8.04
N SER A 219 -7.89 -0.05 -7.06
CA SER A 219 -8.35 -0.61 -5.79
C SER A 219 -9.11 0.37 -4.88
N ALA A 220 -9.15 1.66 -5.22
CA ALA A 220 -9.92 2.67 -4.47
C ALA A 220 -11.29 3.00 -5.13
N SER A 221 -11.67 2.26 -6.17
CA SER A 221 -12.84 2.59 -7.00
C SER A 221 -14.18 2.21 -6.38
N GLY A 222 -14.22 1.33 -5.39
CA GLY A 222 -15.47 0.71 -4.92
C GLY A 222 -15.74 -0.67 -5.51
N ASP A 223 -14.90 -1.16 -6.41
CA ASP A 223 -14.96 -2.50 -7.01
C ASP A 223 -14.25 -3.54 -6.11
N ALA A 224 -15.03 -4.27 -5.31
CA ALA A 224 -14.56 -5.25 -4.33
C ALA A 224 -14.29 -6.63 -4.94
N GLU A 225 -14.93 -7.01 -6.05
CA GLU A 225 -14.68 -8.29 -6.75
C GLU A 225 -13.68 -8.19 -7.90
N ALA A 226 -13.27 -6.99 -8.27
CA ALA A 226 -12.38 -6.66 -9.38
C ALA A 226 -12.94 -7.07 -10.75
N ASP A 227 -14.24 -6.87 -10.99
CA ASP A 227 -14.91 -7.13 -12.29
C ASP A 227 -15.13 -5.89 -13.17
N ALA A 228 -14.58 -4.76 -12.73
CA ALA A 228 -14.45 -3.49 -13.46
C ALA A 228 -15.69 -2.60 -13.49
N ASP A 229 -16.72 -2.90 -12.72
CA ASP A 229 -17.83 -2.00 -12.39
C ASP A 229 -18.02 -1.84 -10.88
N VAL A 230 -18.87 -0.90 -10.48
CA VAL A 230 -19.18 -0.62 -9.08
C VAL A 230 -20.68 -0.79 -8.87
N ASP A 231 -21.12 -1.95 -8.39
CA ASP A 231 -22.51 -2.35 -8.38
C ASP A 231 -22.97 -3.03 -7.06
N GLY A 232 -24.11 -3.74 -7.11
CA GLY A 232 -24.67 -4.40 -5.93
C GLY A 232 -23.90 -5.65 -5.47
N ALA A 233 -23.11 -6.27 -6.34
CA ALA A 233 -22.25 -7.39 -5.99
C ALA A 233 -21.05 -6.90 -5.14
N ASP A 234 -20.49 -5.72 -5.45
CA ASP A 234 -19.46 -5.09 -4.62
C ASP A 234 -19.98 -4.72 -3.24
N PHE A 235 -21.20 -4.20 -3.18
CA PHE A 235 -21.86 -3.91 -1.92
C PHE A 235 -22.03 -5.17 -1.09
N LEU A 236 -22.42 -6.28 -1.72
CA LEU A 236 -22.56 -7.56 -1.04
C LEU A 236 -21.19 -8.09 -0.56
N ALA A 237 -20.12 -7.87 -1.32
CA ALA A 237 -18.76 -8.19 -0.92
C ALA A 237 -18.31 -7.35 0.30
N TRP A 238 -18.60 -6.04 0.31
CA TRP A 238 -18.38 -5.16 1.47
C TRP A 238 -19.20 -5.63 2.69
N GLN A 239 -20.50 -5.90 2.53
CA GLN A 239 -21.37 -6.34 3.64
C GLN A 239 -20.90 -7.65 4.28
N ARG A 240 -20.26 -8.54 3.51
CA ARG A 240 -19.72 -9.81 4.01
C ARG A 240 -18.41 -9.66 4.77
N THR A 241 -17.72 -8.52 4.62
CA THR A 241 -16.36 -8.32 5.13
C THR A 241 -16.24 -7.15 6.12
N VAL A 242 -17.24 -6.26 6.16
CA VAL A 242 -17.33 -5.18 7.15
C VAL A 242 -17.22 -5.74 8.56
N THR A 243 -16.28 -5.19 9.33
CA THR A 243 -16.16 -5.53 10.75
C THR A 243 -17.00 -4.51 11.51
N PRO A 244 -18.09 -4.92 12.18
CA PRO A 244 -18.84 -3.99 13.01
C PRO A 244 -17.91 -3.39 14.08
N PRO A 245 -18.08 -2.12 14.45
CA PRO A 245 -17.37 -1.59 15.60
C PRO A 245 -17.61 -2.50 16.80
N ALA A 246 -16.55 -2.76 17.57
CA ALA A 246 -16.63 -3.62 18.75
C ALA A 246 -17.84 -3.18 19.60
N PRO A 247 -18.66 -4.12 20.10
CA PRO A 247 -19.81 -3.76 20.91
C PRO A 247 -19.33 -2.85 22.04
N ALA A 248 -19.98 -1.70 22.18
CA ALA A 248 -19.71 -0.80 23.29
C ALA A 248 -19.74 -1.63 24.58
N GLY A 249 -18.67 -1.54 25.38
CA GLY A 249 -18.62 -2.22 26.68
C GLY A 249 -19.87 -1.87 27.51
N PRO A 250 -20.23 -2.70 28.50
CA PRO A 250 -21.42 -2.46 29.31
C PRO A 250 -21.41 -1.01 29.78
N ALA A 251 -22.51 -0.29 29.49
CA ALA A 251 -22.66 1.09 29.91
C ALA A 251 -22.37 1.16 31.42
N VAL A 252 -21.33 1.91 31.80
CA VAL A 252 -21.08 2.19 33.22
C VAL A 252 -22.38 2.84 33.73
N PRO A 253 -23.02 2.30 34.77
CA PRO A 253 -24.22 2.91 35.33
C PRO A 253 -23.90 4.39 35.58
N ALA A 254 -24.62 5.28 34.89
CA ALA A 254 -24.52 6.70 35.19
C ALA A 254 -24.80 6.85 36.69
N PRO A 255 -24.02 7.66 37.44
CA PRO A 255 -24.35 7.95 38.82
C PRO A 255 -25.80 8.41 38.85
N GLU A 256 -26.68 7.64 39.50
CA GLU A 256 -28.07 8.05 39.64
C GLU A 256 -28.05 9.46 40.25
N PRO A 257 -28.73 10.45 39.64
CA PRO A 257 -28.82 11.76 40.25
C PRO A 257 -29.40 11.52 41.63
N THR A 258 -28.68 11.96 42.67
CA THR A 258 -29.05 11.81 44.08
C THR A 258 -30.52 12.18 44.30
N ALA A 259 -31.42 11.21 44.17
CA ALA A 259 -32.85 11.38 44.36
C ALA A 259 -33.16 11.75 45.83
N LEU A 260 -32.22 11.42 46.72
CA LEU A 260 -32.15 11.89 48.10
C LEU A 260 -32.01 13.42 48.24
N GLY A 261 -31.36 14.11 47.29
CA GLY A 261 -31.20 15.56 47.32
C GLY A 261 -32.48 16.33 46.99
N VAL A 262 -33.28 15.84 46.04
CA VAL A 262 -34.56 16.46 45.66
C VAL A 262 -35.65 16.16 46.69
N ALA A 263 -35.63 14.97 47.31
CA ALA A 263 -36.56 14.62 48.39
C ALA A 263 -36.37 15.49 49.65
N LEU A 264 -35.12 15.85 50.00
CA LEU A 264 -34.83 16.74 51.14
C LEU A 264 -35.20 18.20 50.87
N ALA A 265 -35.05 18.70 49.64
CA ALA A 265 -35.47 20.05 49.26
C ALA A 265 -37.01 20.22 49.23
N ALA A 266 -37.75 19.19 48.82
CA ALA A 266 -39.21 19.20 48.82
C ALA A 266 -39.81 19.13 50.24
N GLY A 267 -39.14 18.45 51.19
CA GLY A 267 -39.59 18.35 52.58
C GLY A 267 -39.51 19.68 53.35
N VAL A 268 -38.49 20.50 53.10
CA VAL A 268 -38.32 21.80 53.78
C VAL A 268 -39.34 22.84 53.32
N LEU A 269 -39.73 22.82 52.03
CA LEU A 269 -40.75 23.74 51.48
C LEU A 269 -42.18 23.42 51.95
N LEU A 270 -42.48 22.17 52.31
CA LEU A 270 -43.79 21.78 52.84
C LEU A 270 -43.93 22.04 54.35
N ALA A 271 -42.83 22.03 55.11
CA ALA A 271 -42.82 22.34 56.53
C ALA A 271 -42.91 23.86 56.83
N GLY A 272 -42.42 24.71 55.93
CA GLY A 272 -42.45 26.18 56.07
C GLY A 272 -43.82 26.84 55.81
N ARG A 273 -44.81 26.08 55.33
CA ARG A 273 -46.14 26.61 54.93
C ARG A 273 -47.24 26.41 55.98
N ARG A 274 -46.88 25.92 57.17
CA ARG A 274 -47.76 25.79 58.34
C ARG A 274 -47.23 26.63 59.51
N ARG A 275 -47.37 27.96 59.42
CA ARG A 275 -47.47 28.87 60.57
C ARG A 275 -48.37 30.03 60.19
#